data_AF-A0A434ZTB7-F1
#
_entry.id   AF-A0A434ZTB7-F1
#
_cell.length_a   1.000
_cell.length_b   1.000
_cell.length_c   1.000
_cell.angle_alpha   90.00
_cell.angle_beta   90.00
_cell.angle_gamma   90.00
#
_symmetry.space_group_name_H-M   'P 1'
#
loop_
_entity.id
_entity.type
_entity.pdbx_description
1 polymer ?
#
loop_
_entity_poly.entity_id
_entity_poly.type
_entity_poly.pdbx_seq_one_letter_code
_entity_poly.pdbx_strand_id
1 'polypeptide(L)'
;MNLNSTTASLLILVMTLVLVAGCSSLGRTVDPAKYDSMTCTDLNRAMGDVARDISQTAITRGKVANTNVPRWLLGGSRVKTAVANRETARIDRLKQQQDAIAAVRARKCPSSTN
;
A
#
# COMPACT_ATOMS: atom_id res chain seq x y z
N MET A 1 -42.36 23.77 -16.12
CA MET A 1 -40.92 24.02 -16.36
C MET A 1 -40.12 23.20 -15.37
N ASN A 2 -39.16 22.41 -15.86
CA ASN A 2 -38.54 21.25 -15.21
C ASN A 2 -37.62 21.63 -14.02
N LEU A 3 -37.83 21.06 -12.83
CA LEU A 3 -36.97 21.25 -11.64
C LEU A 3 -36.07 20.04 -11.32
N ASN A 4 -35.99 19.08 -12.22
CA ASN A 4 -35.37 17.77 -11.95
C ASN A 4 -33.87 17.75 -12.27
N SER A 5 -33.33 18.83 -12.86
CA SER A 5 -32.03 18.82 -13.55
C SER A 5 -30.84 19.13 -12.63
N THR A 6 -31.04 19.90 -11.55
CA THR A 6 -29.94 20.42 -10.71
C THR A 6 -29.40 19.40 -9.70
N THR A 7 -30.26 18.53 -9.16
CA THR A 7 -29.88 17.52 -8.16
C THR A 7 -29.12 16.35 -8.77
N ALA A 8 -29.48 15.94 -9.98
CA ALA A 8 -28.74 14.93 -10.74
C ALA A 8 -27.32 15.40 -11.08
N SER A 9 -27.16 16.68 -11.42
CA SER A 9 -25.85 17.26 -11.77
C SER A 9 -24.88 17.30 -10.59
N LEU A 10 -25.36 17.61 -9.38
CA LEU A 10 -24.56 17.58 -8.16
C LEU A 10 -24.10 16.17 -7.78
N LEU A 11 -24.96 15.16 -7.91
CA LEU A 11 -24.59 13.76 -7.64
C LEU A 11 -23.53 13.25 -8.63
N ILE A 12 -23.65 13.61 -9.91
CA ILE A 12 -22.67 13.27 -10.94
C ILE A 12 -21.33 13.96 -10.64
N LEU A 13 -21.36 15.23 -10.23
CA LEU A 13 -20.15 15.99 -9.85
C LEU A 13 -19.45 15.39 -8.62
N VAL A 14 -20.21 15.01 -7.59
CA VAL A 14 -19.63 14.38 -6.38
C VAL A 14 -19.04 13.01 -6.71
N MET A 15 -19.71 12.20 -7.54
CA MET A 15 -19.18 10.92 -8.00
C MET A 15 -17.88 11.09 -8.80
N THR A 16 -17.81 12.06 -9.73
CA THR A 16 -16.58 12.29 -10.51
C THR A 16 -15.43 12.77 -9.65
N LEU A 17 -15.67 13.65 -8.65
CA LEU A 17 -14.61 14.06 -7.71
C LEU A 17 -14.07 12.88 -6.87
N VAL A 18 -14.94 11.97 -6.40
CA VAL A 18 -14.52 10.79 -5.64
C VAL A 18 -13.71 9.81 -6.51
N LEU A 19 -14.07 9.64 -7.79
CA LEU A 19 -13.31 8.81 -8.72
C LEU A 19 -11.92 9.40 -9.05
N VAL A 20 -11.82 10.72 -9.22
CA VAL A 20 -10.55 11.37 -9.58
C VAL A 20 -9.57 11.44 -8.41
N ALA A 21 -10.05 11.66 -7.18
CA ALA A 21 -9.20 11.67 -5.98
C ALA A 21 -8.69 10.26 -5.58
N GLY A 22 -9.35 9.18 -6.04
CA GLY A 22 -8.98 7.81 -5.70
C GLY A 22 -7.70 7.29 -6.38
N CYS A 23 -7.27 7.90 -7.48
CA CYS A 23 -6.12 7.46 -8.27
C CYS A 23 -4.77 8.06 -7.83
N SER A 24 -4.75 9.09 -6.99
CA SER A 24 -3.50 9.73 -6.54
C SER A 24 -2.64 8.85 -5.62
N SER A 25 -3.15 7.69 -5.18
CA SER A 25 -2.42 6.69 -4.40
C SER A 25 -1.93 5.50 -5.24
N LEU A 26 -1.99 5.58 -6.58
CA LEU A 26 -1.45 4.56 -7.48
C LEU A 26 0.08 4.50 -7.36
N GLY A 27 0.52 3.72 -6.37
CA GLY A 27 1.82 3.02 -6.33
C GLY A 27 3.03 3.92 -6.49
N ARG A 28 3.63 4.33 -5.37
CA ARG A 28 5.03 4.76 -5.37
C ARG A 28 5.86 3.60 -5.94
N THR A 29 6.32 3.74 -7.18
CA THR A 29 7.18 2.76 -7.84
C THR A 29 8.48 2.65 -7.06
N VAL A 30 9.02 1.43 -6.99
CA VAL A 30 10.33 1.21 -6.38
C VAL A 30 11.36 1.82 -7.31
N ASP A 31 12.00 2.91 -6.89
CA ASP A 31 13.09 3.52 -7.63
C ASP A 31 14.43 2.99 -7.13
N PRO A 32 15.09 2.07 -7.86
CA PRO A 32 16.38 1.52 -7.46
C PRO A 32 17.51 2.57 -7.49
N ALA A 33 17.42 3.59 -8.35
CA ALA A 33 18.45 4.62 -8.47
C ALA A 33 18.56 5.46 -7.20
N LYS A 34 17.43 5.63 -6.49
CA LYS A 34 17.40 6.27 -5.17
C LYS A 34 18.34 5.57 -4.18
N TYR A 35 18.34 4.24 -4.13
CA TYR A 35 19.15 3.47 -3.19
C TYR A 35 20.63 3.47 -3.56
N ASP A 36 20.95 3.56 -4.86
CA ASP A 36 22.33 3.65 -5.32
C ASP A 36 23.01 4.95 -4.87
N SER A 37 22.28 6.00 -4.50
CA SER A 37 22.87 7.23 -3.92
C SER A 37 23.08 7.19 -2.41
N MET A 38 22.54 6.18 -1.71
CA MET A 38 22.56 6.10 -0.25
C MET A 38 23.87 5.54 0.33
N THR A 39 24.18 5.93 1.56
CA THR A 39 25.26 5.32 2.35
C THR A 39 24.82 3.97 2.93
N CYS A 40 25.77 3.16 3.38
CA CYS A 40 25.46 1.86 3.99
C CYS A 40 24.62 1.98 5.28
N THR A 41 24.84 3.01 6.07
CA THR A 41 24.03 3.29 7.26
C THR A 41 22.59 3.64 6.87
N ASP A 42 22.43 4.45 5.82
CA ASP A 42 21.11 4.81 5.30
C ASP A 42 20.39 3.61 4.69
N LEU A 43 21.09 2.74 3.95
CA LEU A 43 20.56 1.49 3.42
C LEU A 43 20.09 0.55 4.54
N ASN A 44 20.87 0.42 5.62
CA ASN A 44 20.49 -0.38 6.79
C ASN A 44 19.24 0.17 7.48
N ARG A 45 19.17 1.49 7.65
CA ARG A 45 18.01 2.16 8.24
C ARG A 45 16.78 1.99 7.36
N ALA A 46 16.89 2.24 6.06
CA ALA A 46 15.81 2.06 5.11
C ALA A 46 15.31 0.61 5.07
N MET A 47 16.22 -0.37 5.12
CA MET A 47 15.85 -1.79 5.21
C MET A 47 15.05 -2.09 6.49
N GLY A 48 15.45 -1.51 7.63
CA GLY A 48 14.75 -1.65 8.90
C GLY A 48 13.37 -0.99 8.90
N ASP A 49 13.26 0.21 8.33
CA ASP A 49 11.98 0.92 8.20
C ASP A 49 10.99 0.14 7.31
N VAL A 50 11.45 -0.37 6.16
CA VAL A 50 10.63 -1.22 5.29
C VAL A 50 10.23 -2.52 6.00
N ALA A 51 11.14 -3.16 6.74
CA ALA A 51 10.81 -4.36 7.51
C ALA A 51 9.73 -4.09 8.56
N ARG A 52 9.81 -2.96 9.27
CA ARG A 52 8.79 -2.54 10.24
C ARG A 52 7.43 -2.31 9.57
N ASP A 53 7.42 -1.65 8.40
CA ASP A 53 6.21 -1.42 7.62
C ASP A 53 5.58 -2.73 7.14
N ILE A 54 6.39 -3.72 6.73
CA ILE A 54 5.91 -5.07 6.39
C ILE A 54 5.21 -5.69 7.59
N SER A 55 5.84 -5.68 8.76
CA SER A 55 5.26 -6.25 9.98
C SER A 55 3.94 -5.56 10.37
N GLN A 56 3.89 -4.23 10.34
CA GLN A 56 2.65 -3.49 10.65
C GLN A 56 1.53 -3.77 9.64
N THR A 57 1.87 -3.86 8.35
CA THR A 57 0.92 -4.19 7.29
C THR A 57 0.41 -5.62 7.43
N ALA A 58 1.29 -6.58 7.76
CA ALA A 58 0.92 -7.97 8.03
C ALA A 58 -0.01 -8.10 9.25
N ILE A 59 0.25 -7.36 10.33
CA ILE A 59 -0.64 -7.30 11.49
C ILE A 59 -2.00 -6.73 11.10
N THR A 60 -2.02 -5.65 10.32
CA THR A 60 -3.27 -5.02 9.87
C THR A 60 -4.07 -5.95 8.97
N ARG A 61 -3.42 -6.61 8.01
CA ARG A 61 -4.03 -7.67 7.19
C ARG A 61 -4.64 -8.77 8.05
N GLY A 62 -3.91 -9.23 9.07
CA GLY A 62 -4.39 -10.23 10.02
C GLY A 62 -5.64 -9.77 10.78
N LYS A 63 -5.66 -8.51 11.25
CA LYS A 63 -6.84 -7.91 11.90
C LYS A 63 -8.05 -7.86 10.96
N VAL A 64 -7.86 -7.42 9.71
CA VAL A 64 -8.92 -7.40 8.70
C VAL A 64 -9.45 -8.81 8.43
N ALA A 65 -8.56 -9.80 8.28
CA ALA A 65 -8.93 -11.19 8.07
C ALA A 65 -9.64 -11.82 9.27
N ASN A 66 -9.35 -11.38 10.50
CA ASN A 66 -10.02 -11.86 11.71
C ASN A 66 -11.31 -11.09 12.05
N THR A 67 -11.60 -9.98 11.38
CA THR A 67 -12.80 -9.19 11.66
C THR A 67 -14.04 -10.01 11.32
N ASN A 68 -14.93 -10.19 12.29
CA ASN A 68 -16.17 -10.93 12.06
C ASN A 68 -17.19 -9.98 11.41
N VAL A 69 -17.70 -10.37 10.24
CA VAL A 69 -18.66 -9.56 9.49
C VAL A 69 -20.03 -10.21 9.63
N PRO A 70 -21.03 -9.51 10.18
CA PRO A 70 -22.37 -10.07 10.34
C PRO A 70 -22.96 -10.53 9.01
N ARG A 71 -23.70 -11.65 9.04
CA ARG A 71 -24.25 -12.28 7.83
C ARG A 71 -25.35 -11.45 7.15
N TRP A 72 -25.98 -10.54 7.88
CA TRP A 72 -26.98 -9.60 7.34
C TRP A 72 -26.35 -8.48 6.51
N LEU A 73 -25.03 -8.24 6.63
CA LEU A 73 -24.33 -7.23 5.86
C LEU A 73 -23.98 -7.79 4.47
N LEU A 74 -24.91 -7.62 3.52
CA LEU A 74 -24.76 -8.05 2.13
C LEU A 74 -23.44 -7.50 1.54
N GLY A 75 -22.60 -8.40 1.01
CA GLY A 75 -21.31 -8.05 0.43
C GLY A 75 -20.19 -7.72 1.43
N GLY A 76 -20.46 -7.69 2.74
CA GLY A 76 -19.45 -7.38 3.75
C GLY A 76 -18.26 -8.36 3.76
N SER A 77 -18.52 -9.64 3.48
CA SER A 77 -17.47 -10.65 3.31
C SER A 77 -16.59 -10.38 2.08
N ARG A 78 -17.18 -9.89 0.98
CA ARG A 78 -16.44 -9.51 -0.23
C ARG A 78 -15.55 -8.31 0.01
N VAL A 79 -16.04 -7.30 0.73
CA VAL A 79 -15.26 -6.12 1.11
C VAL A 79 -14.10 -6.52 2.03
N LYS A 80 -14.35 -7.35 3.05
CA LYS A 80 -13.29 -7.89 3.92
C LYS A 80 -12.18 -8.57 3.11
N THR A 81 -12.55 -9.44 2.17
CA THR A 81 -11.60 -10.11 1.29
C THR A 81 -10.87 -9.12 0.39
N ALA A 82 -11.56 -8.12 -0.17
CA ALA A 82 -10.94 -7.10 -1.02
C ALA A 82 -9.91 -6.26 -0.24
N VAL A 83 -10.21 -5.87 1.00
CA VAL A 83 -9.27 -5.14 1.86
C VAL A 83 -8.09 -6.03 2.23
N ALA A 84 -8.33 -7.28 2.62
CA ALA A 84 -7.24 -8.23 2.93
C ALA A 84 -6.31 -8.47 1.71
N ASN A 85 -6.87 -8.54 0.50
CA ASN A 85 -6.11 -8.66 -0.74
C ASN A 85 -5.31 -7.39 -1.04
N ARG A 86 -5.87 -6.20 -0.77
CA ARG A 86 -5.15 -4.92 -0.91
C ARG A 86 -3.95 -4.85 0.03
N GLU A 87 -4.12 -5.27 1.29
CA GLU A 87 -3.00 -5.32 2.23
C GLU A 87 -1.95 -6.37 1.81
N THR A 88 -2.37 -7.51 1.25
CA THR A 88 -1.44 -8.50 0.67
C THR A 88 -0.61 -7.89 -0.46
N ALA A 89 -1.25 -7.21 -1.41
CA ALA A 89 -0.55 -6.51 -2.49
C ALA A 89 0.42 -5.42 -1.98
N ARG A 90 0.08 -4.77 -0.85
CA ARG A 90 0.98 -3.81 -0.20
C ARG A 90 2.21 -4.49 0.41
N ILE A 91 2.03 -5.64 1.08
CA ILE A 91 3.13 -6.45 1.61
C ILE A 91 4.07 -6.86 0.47
N ASP A 92 3.55 -7.35 -0.65
CA ASP A 92 4.37 -7.81 -1.77
C ASP A 92 5.22 -6.68 -2.36
N ARG A 93 4.67 -5.45 -2.45
CA ARG A 93 5.44 -4.26 -2.86
C ARG A 93 6.54 -3.90 -1.87
N LEU A 94 6.26 -3.98 -0.57
CA LEU A 94 7.27 -3.71 0.46
C LEU A 94 8.38 -4.76 0.43
N LYS A 95 8.05 -6.03 0.14
CA LYS A 95 9.06 -7.08 -0.08
C LYS A 95 9.94 -6.77 -1.30
N GLN A 96 9.35 -6.37 -2.42
CA GLN A 96 10.11 -5.94 -3.60
C GLN A 96 11.05 -4.76 -3.29
N GLN A 97 10.63 -3.82 -2.44
CA GLN A 97 11.50 -2.73 -1.96
C GLN A 97 12.64 -3.27 -1.09
N GLN A 98 12.34 -4.17 -0.17
CA GLN A 98 13.35 -4.80 0.69
C GLN A 98 14.39 -5.57 -0.13
N ASP A 99 13.97 -6.33 -1.15
CA ASP A 99 14.85 -7.07 -2.05
C ASP A 99 15.74 -6.12 -2.87
N ALA A 100 15.19 -5.01 -3.37
CA ALA A 100 15.97 -3.99 -4.08
C ALA A 100 17.04 -3.34 -3.18
N ILE A 101 16.67 -2.99 -1.94
CA ILE A 101 17.62 -2.45 -0.95
C ILE A 101 18.68 -3.49 -0.59
N ALA A 102 18.29 -4.75 -0.41
CA ALA A 102 19.20 -5.85 -0.11
C ALA A 102 20.21 -6.09 -1.24
N ALA A 103 19.77 -6.04 -2.50
CA ALA A 103 20.65 -6.17 -3.66
C ALA A 103 21.67 -5.01 -3.75
N VAL A 104 21.24 -3.77 -3.51
CA VAL A 104 22.15 -2.61 -3.49
C VAL A 104 23.14 -2.71 -2.33
N ARG A 105 22.65 -3.06 -1.14
CA ARG A 105 23.47 -3.25 0.06
C ARG A 105 24.51 -4.34 -0.15
N ALA A 106 24.15 -5.48 -0.74
CA ALA A 106 25.07 -6.57 -1.04
C ALA A 106 26.19 -6.16 -2.01
N ARG A 107 25.91 -5.23 -2.94
CA ARG A 107 26.90 -4.71 -3.88
C ARG A 107 27.81 -3.63 -3.27
N LYS A 108 27.25 -2.76 -2.43
CA LYS A 108 27.94 -1.55 -1.95
C LYS A 108 28.59 -1.69 -0.58
N CYS A 109 27.96 -2.42 0.32
CA CYS A 109 28.34 -2.42 1.71
C CYS A 109 29.24 -3.61 2.01
N PRO A 110 30.36 -3.40 2.72
CA PRO A 110 31.13 -4.51 3.21
C PRO A 110 30.23 -5.35 4.11
N SER A 111 30.08 -6.63 3.77
CA SER A 111 29.52 -7.60 4.69
C SER A 111 30.37 -7.54 5.96
N SER A 112 29.74 -7.36 7.11
CA SER A 112 30.43 -7.47 8.40
C SER A 112 30.91 -8.92 8.51
N THR A 113 32.12 -9.18 8.05
CA THR A 113 32.83 -10.42 8.30
C THR A 113 33.25 -10.35 9.76
N ASN A 114 32.41 -10.89 10.65
CA ASN A 114 32.85 -11.30 11.97
C ASN A 114 33.25 -12.75 11.90
#